data_AF-A0AB35RSH6-F1
#
_entry.id   AF-A0AB35RSH6-F1
#
_cell.length_a   1.000
_cell.length_b   1.000
_cell.length_c   1.000
_cell.angle_alpha   90.00
_cell.angle_beta   90.00
_cell.angle_gamma   90.00
#
_symmetry.space_group_name_H-M   'P 1'
#
loop_
_entity.id
_entity.type
_entity.pdbx_description
1 polymer ?
#
loop_
_entity_poly.entity_id
_entity_poly.type
_entity_poly.pdbx_seq_one_letter_code
_entity_poly.pdbx_strand_id
1 'polypeptide(L)'
;MSDLNPCMSCGACCAYFRVSFYWAEADDAGGTVPAHLTEPVTPFLRCMCGTNQKQSHCVALEGVPGESAHCRIYEQRPSPCREFMMSGENNEENEACDRARAHYGLPPLYKDMLFHTSMEAATDDAFRVQL
;
A
#
# COMPACT_ATOMS: atom_id res chain seq x y z
N MET A 1 6.05 18.71 -10.10
CA MET A 1 5.17 18.68 -8.92
C MET A 1 5.48 17.37 -8.24
N SER A 2 5.93 17.39 -6.99
CA SER A 2 6.36 16.16 -6.31
C SER A 2 5.16 15.22 -6.23
N ASP A 3 5.19 14.11 -6.96
CA ASP A 3 4.16 13.07 -6.91
C ASP A 3 4.09 12.53 -5.49
N LEU A 4 3.14 13.04 -4.71
CA LEU A 4 2.86 12.57 -3.37
C LEU A 4 2.46 11.10 -3.48
N ASN A 5 3.24 10.21 -2.86
CA ASN A 5 2.96 8.78 -2.84
C ASN A 5 1.51 8.54 -2.37
N PRO A 6 0.61 8.00 -3.20
CA PRO A 6 -0.80 7.79 -2.83
C PRO A 6 -0.99 6.91 -1.59
N CYS A 7 -0.01 6.08 -1.23
CA CYS A 7 -0.02 5.29 0.00
C CYS A 7 0.13 6.13 1.26
N MET A 8 0.64 7.35 1.16
CA MET A 8 0.74 8.29 2.28
C MET A 8 -0.53 9.08 2.55
N SER A 9 -1.55 8.96 1.69
CA SER A 9 -2.83 9.68 1.81
C SER A 9 -4.07 8.79 1.80
N CYS A 10 -3.99 7.56 1.27
CA CYS A 10 -5.18 6.71 1.11
C CYS A 10 -5.57 5.86 2.33
N GLY A 11 -4.63 5.46 3.19
CA GLY A 11 -4.90 4.65 4.39
C GLY A 11 -5.44 3.23 4.16
N ALA A 12 -5.70 2.81 2.92
CA ALA A 12 -6.41 1.57 2.60
C ALA A 12 -5.73 0.31 3.18
N CYS A 13 -4.42 0.16 3.00
CA CYS A 13 -3.69 -1.01 3.51
C CYS A 13 -3.69 -1.07 5.05
N CYS A 14 -3.62 0.09 5.73
CA CYS A 14 -3.63 0.17 7.19
C CYS A 14 -4.98 -0.22 7.81
N ALA A 15 -6.07 -0.12 7.04
CA ALA A 15 -7.42 -0.47 7.47
C ALA A 15 -7.93 -1.78 6.83
N TYR A 16 -7.12 -2.48 6.03
CA TYR A 16 -7.56 -3.70 5.36
C TYR A 16 -6.78 -4.95 5.78
N PHE A 17 -5.49 -4.83 6.10
CA PHE A 17 -4.63 -5.99 6.37
C PHE A 17 -4.28 -6.15 7.85
N ARG A 18 -4.10 -7.42 8.28
CA ARG A 18 -3.35 -7.74 9.50
C ARG A 18 -1.88 -7.49 9.27
N VAL A 19 -1.28 -6.58 10.05
CA VAL A 19 0.14 -6.27 9.95
C VAL A 19 0.90 -7.13 10.95
N SER A 20 1.30 -8.34 10.56
CA SER A 20 2.09 -9.26 11.38
C SER A 20 3.56 -9.24 11.00
N PHE A 21 4.46 -9.21 11.98
CA PHE A 21 5.90 -9.07 11.76
C PHE A 21 6.70 -9.75 12.89
N TYR A 22 8.02 -9.87 12.71
CA TYR A 22 8.87 -10.56 13.69
C TYR A 22 8.96 -9.75 14.99
N TRP A 23 8.85 -10.42 16.14
CA TRP A 23 8.78 -9.72 17.43
C TRP A 23 9.98 -8.78 17.69
N ALA A 24 11.16 -9.08 17.14
CA ALA A 24 12.37 -8.28 17.34
C ALA A 24 12.41 -6.97 16.53
N GLU A 25 11.47 -6.74 15.62
CA GLU A 25 11.35 -5.43 14.95
C GLU A 25 10.80 -4.35 15.87
N ALA A 26 10.25 -4.73 17.03
CA ALA A 26 9.80 -3.79 18.05
C ALA A 26 10.96 -3.15 18.83
N ASP A 27 10.75 -1.93 19.31
CA ASP A 27 11.74 -1.12 20.04
C ASP A 27 12.16 -1.70 21.40
N ASP A 28 11.33 -2.56 22.00
CA ASP A 28 11.66 -3.33 23.20
C ASP A 28 12.52 -4.57 22.93
N ALA A 29 12.86 -4.83 21.67
CA ALA A 29 13.61 -6.00 21.23
C ALA A 29 14.74 -5.68 20.23
N GLY A 30 15.09 -4.40 20.08
CA GLY A 30 16.20 -3.91 19.27
C GLY A 30 15.82 -3.36 17.89
N GLY A 31 14.54 -3.39 17.53
CA GLY A 31 14.03 -2.76 16.31
C GLY A 31 13.57 -1.31 16.55
N THR A 32 12.66 -0.82 15.69
CA THR A 32 12.21 0.59 15.71
C THR A 32 10.70 0.74 15.84
N VAL A 33 9.93 -0.34 15.71
CA VAL A 33 8.47 -0.31 15.77
C VAL A 33 8.03 -0.09 17.22
N PRO A 34 7.20 0.91 17.55
CA PRO A 34 6.85 1.17 18.94
C PRO A 34 6.07 0.03 19.56
N ALA A 35 6.64 -0.68 20.53
CA ALA A 35 6.08 -1.91 21.09
C ALA A 35 4.66 -1.71 21.67
N HIS A 36 4.40 -0.54 22.25
CA HIS A 36 3.09 -0.18 22.82
C HIS A 36 1.96 -0.06 21.78
N LEU A 37 2.27 -0.06 20.48
CA LEU A 37 1.31 -0.08 19.37
C LEU A 37 1.11 -1.50 18.80
N THR A 38 1.66 -2.51 19.47
CA THR A 38 1.71 -3.88 18.97
C THR A 38 1.13 -4.85 20.00
N GLU A 39 0.62 -5.97 19.52
CA GLU A 39 0.13 -7.07 20.36
C GLU A 39 0.77 -8.40 19.93
N PRO A 40 1.06 -9.31 20.89
CA PRO A 40 1.62 -10.61 20.59
C PRO A 40 0.60 -11.50 19.85
N VAL A 41 1.04 -12.19 18.81
CA VAL A 41 0.25 -13.20 18.09
C VAL A 41 0.74 -14.60 18.44
N THR A 42 2.05 -14.79 18.43
CA THR A 42 2.74 -16.02 18.86
C THR A 42 4.04 -15.61 19.58
N PRO A 43 4.81 -16.55 20.17
CA PRO A 43 6.09 -16.20 20.79
C PRO A 43 7.11 -15.51 19.86
N PHE A 44 6.97 -15.67 18.54
CA PHE A 44 7.89 -15.11 17.55
C PHE A 44 7.27 -14.00 16.69
N LEU A 45 5.96 -13.78 16.79
CA LEU A 45 5.24 -12.82 15.94
C LEU A 45 4.46 -11.83 16.79
N ARG A 46 4.56 -10.56 16.39
CA ARG A 46 3.67 -9.48 16.84
C ARG A 46 2.81 -9.03 15.67
N CYS A 47 1.77 -8.27 15.98
CA CYS A 47 1.08 -7.49 14.97
C CYS A 47 0.74 -6.10 15.49
N MET A 48 0.45 -5.16 14.58
CA MET A 48 -0.05 -3.86 14.97
C MET A 48 -1.43 -4.00 15.61
N CYS A 49 -1.64 -3.37 16.77
CA CYS A 49 -2.93 -3.41 17.48
C CYS A 49 -4.08 -2.97 16.58
N GLY A 50 -5.23 -3.63 16.74
CA GLY A 50 -6.45 -3.38 15.96
C GLY A 50 -6.46 -4.06 14.59
N THR A 51 -5.34 -4.68 14.16
CA THR A 51 -5.29 -5.42 12.90
C THR A 51 -5.54 -6.92 13.08
N ASN A 52 -5.53 -7.46 14.31
CA ASN A 52 -5.82 -8.87 14.59
C ASN A 52 -7.32 -9.20 14.71
N GLN A 53 -8.12 -8.64 13.82
CA GLN A 53 -9.58 -8.80 13.83
C GLN A 53 -10.16 -8.69 12.42
N LYS A 54 -11.41 -9.16 12.26
CA LYS A 54 -12.09 -9.21 10.96
C LYS A 54 -12.18 -7.85 10.27
N GLN A 55 -12.48 -6.80 11.03
CA GLN A 55 -12.45 -5.41 10.57
C GLN A 55 -11.12 -4.80 11.01
N SER A 56 -10.06 -5.11 10.27
CA SER A 56 -8.72 -4.63 10.59
C SER A 56 -8.69 -3.10 10.61
N HIS A 57 -8.07 -2.50 11.62
CA HIS A 57 -7.84 -1.07 11.65
C HIS A 57 -6.59 -0.80 12.49
N CYS A 58 -5.48 -0.48 11.83
CA CYS A 58 -4.21 -0.25 12.50
C CYS A 58 -4.32 0.92 13.47
N VAL A 59 -3.85 0.72 14.71
CA VAL A 59 -3.81 1.77 15.74
C VAL A 59 -2.99 3.00 15.33
N ALA A 60 -2.06 2.84 14.38
CA ALA A 60 -1.19 3.91 13.88
C ALA A 60 -1.79 4.69 12.70
N LEU A 61 -2.96 4.29 12.20
CA LEU A 61 -3.67 5.01 11.17
C LEU A 61 -4.36 6.23 11.78
N GLU A 62 -4.08 7.40 11.22
CA GLU A 62 -4.75 8.65 11.55
C GLU A 62 -5.52 9.16 10.34
N GLY A 63 -6.74 9.64 10.59
CA GLY A 63 -7.64 10.15 9.55
C GLY A 63 -8.59 9.08 8.99
N VAL A 64 -9.19 9.37 7.84
CA VAL A 64 -10.25 8.54 7.22
C VAL A 64 -9.72 7.89 5.95
N PRO A 65 -9.71 6.54 5.86
CA PRO A 65 -9.32 5.82 4.64
C PRO A 65 -10.06 6.35 3.41
N GLY A 66 -9.29 6.67 2.38
CA GLY A 66 -9.79 7.19 1.10
C GLY A 66 -10.10 8.68 1.04
N GLU A 67 -10.05 9.40 2.16
CA GLU A 67 -10.24 10.86 2.20
C GLU A 67 -8.93 11.58 2.54
N SER A 68 -8.48 11.43 3.78
CA SER A 68 -7.24 12.01 4.30
C SER A 68 -6.77 11.10 5.42
N ALA A 69 -5.85 10.20 5.09
CA ALA A 69 -5.32 9.23 6.03
C ALA A 69 -3.80 9.09 5.91
N HIS A 70 -3.12 9.01 7.05
CA HIS A 70 -1.68 8.80 7.09
C HIS A 70 -1.27 7.90 8.25
N CYS A 71 -0.06 7.34 8.17
CA CYS A 71 0.50 6.54 9.25
C CYS A 71 1.34 7.43 10.17
N ARG A 72 0.99 7.52 11.45
CA ARG A 72 1.70 8.35 12.43
C ARG A 72 3.12 7.88 12.76
N ILE A 73 3.43 6.64 12.40
CA ILE A 73 4.75 5.99 12.59
C ILE A 73 5.43 5.66 11.26
N TYR A 74 5.22 6.45 10.20
CA TYR A 74 5.67 6.12 8.84
C TYR A 74 7.15 5.71 8.74
N GLU A 75 8.04 6.40 9.47
CA GLU A 75 9.48 6.08 9.51
C GLU A 75 9.82 4.81 10.32
N GLN A 76 8.99 4.50 11.31
CA GLN A 76 9.12 3.37 12.23
C GLN A 76 8.24 2.18 11.83
N ARG A 77 7.83 2.12 10.55
CA ARG A 77 6.99 1.03 10.04
C ARG A 77 7.69 -0.33 10.15
N PRO A 78 6.96 -1.39 10.52
CA PRO A 78 7.46 -2.76 10.45
C PRO A 78 7.71 -3.18 9.00
N SER A 79 8.52 -4.22 8.81
CA SER A 79 8.91 -4.78 7.52
C SER A 79 7.73 -4.98 6.55
N PRO A 80 6.56 -5.55 6.94
CA PRO A 80 5.47 -5.77 5.98
C PRO A 80 4.89 -4.46 5.46
N CYS A 81 4.93 -3.37 6.23
CA CYS A 81 4.44 -2.07 5.80
C CYS A 81 5.46 -1.29 4.98
N ARG A 82 6.76 -1.60 5.13
CA ARG A 82 7.87 -0.96 4.41
C ARG A 82 8.08 -1.60 3.04
N GLU A 83 7.92 -2.92 2.97
CA GLU A 83 8.12 -3.76 1.78
C GLU A 83 6.86 -3.86 0.91
N PHE A 84 5.71 -3.38 1.39
CA PHE A 84 4.47 -3.40 0.62
C PHE A 84 4.54 -2.41 -0.54
N MET A 85 4.65 -2.94 -1.75
CA MET A 85 4.68 -2.15 -2.98
C MET A 85 3.32 -1.56 -3.30
N MET A 86 3.28 -0.34 -3.84
CA MET A 86 2.03 0.19 -4.39
C MET A 86 1.74 -0.43 -5.76
N SER A 87 0.47 -0.55 -6.14
CA SER A 87 0.14 -1.01 -7.49
C SER A 87 0.67 0.01 -8.50
N GLY A 88 1.43 -0.48 -9.48
CA GLY A 88 2.10 0.33 -10.51
C GLY A 88 3.50 0.79 -10.14
N GLU A 89 3.97 0.49 -8.93
CA GLU A 89 5.39 0.64 -8.61
C GLU A 89 6.21 -0.26 -9.52
N ASN A 90 7.28 0.29 -10.11
CA ASN A 90 8.14 -0.44 -11.07
C ASN A 90 7.40 -1.02 -12.29
N ASN A 91 6.23 -0.49 -12.66
CA ASN A 91 5.36 -1.02 -13.72
C ASN A 91 4.80 -2.43 -13.41
N GLU A 92 4.61 -2.75 -12.14
CA GLU A 92 4.04 -4.02 -11.70
C GLU A 92 2.69 -3.78 -11.00
N GLU A 93 1.67 -4.56 -11.38
CA GLU A 93 0.38 -4.54 -10.69
C GLU A 93 0.53 -5.17 -9.30
N ASN A 94 -0.02 -4.52 -8.27
CA ASN A 94 -0.19 -5.14 -6.96
C ASN A 94 -1.68 -5.31 -6.67
N GLU A 95 -2.21 -6.51 -6.96
CA GLU A 95 -3.60 -6.86 -6.70
C GLU A 95 -4.01 -6.71 -5.23
N ALA A 96 -3.08 -6.90 -4.28
CA ALA A 96 -3.37 -6.72 -2.86
C ALA A 96 -3.61 -5.23 -2.54
N CYS A 97 -2.82 -4.33 -3.14
CA CYS A 97 -3.03 -2.89 -3.03
C CYS A 97 -4.39 -2.50 -3.63
N ASP A 98 -4.68 -2.96 -4.85
CA ASP A 98 -5.94 -2.61 -5.54
C ASP A 98 -7.17 -3.20 -4.83
N ARG A 99 -7.06 -4.39 -4.24
CA ARG A 99 -8.13 -4.99 -3.42
C ARG A 99 -8.41 -4.18 -2.15
N ALA A 100 -7.37 -3.73 -1.44
CA ALA A 100 -7.52 -2.88 -0.28
C ALA A 100 -8.17 -1.54 -0.66
N ARG A 101 -7.74 -0.94 -1.77
CA ARG A 101 -8.31 0.30 -2.30
C ARG A 101 -9.79 0.14 -2.67
N ALA A 102 -10.14 -0.92 -3.39
CA ALA A 102 -11.51 -1.22 -3.79
C ALA A 102 -12.44 -1.41 -2.58
N HIS A 103 -11.95 -1.99 -1.48
CA HIS A 103 -12.73 -2.12 -0.23
C HIS A 103 -13.19 -0.76 0.32
N TYR A 104 -12.38 0.29 0.11
CA TYR A 104 -12.67 1.66 0.52
C TYR A 104 -13.23 2.53 -0.61
N GLY A 105 -13.68 1.92 -1.72
CA GLY A 105 -14.26 2.64 -2.86
C GLY A 105 -13.25 3.46 -3.68
N LEU A 106 -11.96 3.19 -3.51
CA LEU A 106 -10.90 3.88 -4.25
C LEU A 106 -10.62 3.19 -5.59
N PRO A 107 -10.31 3.95 -6.67
CA PRO A 107 -9.94 3.38 -7.95
C PRO A 107 -8.57 2.67 -7.87
N PRO A 108 -8.30 1.67 -8.72
CA PRO A 108 -6.96 1.05 -8.83
C PRO A 108 -5.91 2.08 -9.25
N LEU A 109 -4.65 1.90 -8.85
CA LEU A 109 -3.58 2.86 -9.21
C LEU A 109 -2.99 2.59 -10.59
N TYR A 110 -2.83 1.32 -10.97
CA TYR A 110 -2.04 0.94 -12.15
C TYR A 110 -2.86 0.76 -13.43
N LYS A 111 -4.19 0.63 -13.34
CA LYS A 111 -5.05 0.40 -14.51
C LYS A 111 -5.27 1.65 -15.37
N ASP A 112 -4.91 2.84 -14.88
CA ASP A 112 -5.02 4.08 -15.64
C ASP A 112 -3.87 4.28 -16.66
N MET A 113 -2.84 3.43 -16.68
CA MET A 113 -1.77 3.51 -17.70
C MET A 113 -2.18 2.97 -19.09
N LEU A 114 -3.27 2.22 -19.21
CA LEU A 114 -3.77 1.78 -20.53
C LEU A 114 -4.35 2.94 -21.37
N PHE A 115 -4.58 4.12 -20.78
CA PHE A 115 -5.02 5.31 -21.50
C PHE A 115 -3.89 6.27 -21.90
N HIS A 116 -2.63 5.96 -21.54
CA HIS A 116 -1.46 6.76 -21.93
C HIS A 116 -0.60 6.15 -23.04
N THR A 117 -1.02 5.03 -23.64
CA THR A 117 -0.60 4.74 -25.02
C THR A 117 -1.24 5.81 -25.89
N SER A 118 -0.44 6.81 -26.23
CA SER A 118 -0.80 7.92 -27.10
C SER A 118 -1.65 7.43 -28.26
N MET A 119 -2.83 8.03 -28.46
CA MET A 119 -3.61 7.91 -29.69
C MET A 119 -2.87 8.47 -30.94
N GLU A 120 -1.55 8.70 -30.85
CA GLU A 120 -0.69 9.20 -31.93
C GLU A 120 0.17 8.10 -32.57
N ALA A 121 0.16 6.86 -32.07
CA ALA A 121 0.85 5.74 -32.73
C ALA A 121 -0.01 5.03 -33.82
N ALA A 122 -1.14 5.62 -34.23
CA ALA A 122 -2.09 5.03 -35.18
C ALA A 122 -2.15 5.75 -36.54
N THR A 123 -1.22 6.67 -36.83
CA THR A 123 -1.08 7.27 -38.16
C THR A 123 0.39 7.33 -38.55
N ASP A 124 0.98 6.18 -38.87
CA ASP A 124 2.06 6.16 -39.86
C ASP A 124 1.68 5.20 -40.98
N ASP A 125 1.85 5.71 -42.19
CA ASP A 125 1.09 5.42 -43.39
C ASP A 125 1.52 4.08 -43.99
N ALA A 126 0.69 3.04 -43.85
CA ALA A 126 0.87 1.77 -44.55
C ALA A 126 0.38 1.90 -46.00
N PHE A 127 1.05 2.74 -46.79
CA PHE A 127 0.89 2.78 -48.23
C PHE A 127 2.25 2.66 -48.93
N ARG A 128 2.59 1.42 -49.32
CA ARG A 128 3.22 1.09 -50.60
C ARG A 128 3.31 -0.43 -50.78
N VAL A 129 2.30 -0.95 -51.45
CA VAL A 129 2.42 -2.15 -52.29
C VAL A 129 3.48 -1.85 -53.36
N GLN A 130 4.53 -2.67 -53.43
CA GLN A 130 5.37 -2.74 -54.61
C GLN A 130 5.39 -4.17 -55.13
N LEU A 131 5.06 -4.22 -56.42
CA LEU A 131 5.17 -5.28 -57.42
C LEU A 131 6.34 -6.25 -57.20
#